data_AF-A0A2H0UDJ5-F1
#
_entry.id   AF-A0A2H0UDJ5-F1
#
_cell.length_a   1.000
_cell.length_b   1.000
_cell.length_c   1.000
_cell.angle_alpha   90.00
_cell.angle_beta   90.00
_cell.angle_gamma   90.00
#
_symmetry.space_group_name_H-M   'P 1'
#
loop_
_entity.id
_entity.type
_entity.pdbx_description
1 polymer ?
#
loop_
_entity_poly.entity_id
_entity_poly.type
_entity_poly.pdbx_seq_one_letter_code
_entity_poly.pdbx_strand_id
1 'polypeptide(L)'
;MKPEDLQKAPKMFCENVMTAFTPEYFVMGLSSGNQANIYSFSPAHMKRLVQKLTHDLAEFEQKHGEITATWDPNIISPVQQINPPSKDS
;
A
#
# COMPACT_ATOMS: atom_id res chain seq x y z
N MET A 1 -8.62 -14.41 -16.21
CA MET A 1 -8.01 -14.92 -14.96
C MET A 1 -9.09 -15.65 -14.20
N LYS A 2 -8.90 -16.91 -13.87
CA LYS A 2 -9.90 -17.68 -13.11
C LYS A 2 -9.75 -17.39 -11.61
N PRO A 3 -10.80 -17.51 -10.79
CA PRO A 3 -10.72 -17.28 -9.33
C PRO A 3 -9.64 -18.11 -8.63
N GLU A 4 -9.42 -19.33 -9.14
CA GLU A 4 -8.40 -20.30 -8.74
C GLU A 4 -6.96 -19.85 -9.04
N ASP A 5 -6.75 -18.95 -10.01
CA ASP A 5 -5.44 -18.38 -10.32
C ASP A 5 -5.03 -17.30 -9.29
N LEU A 6 -6.01 -16.59 -8.70
CA LEU A 6 -5.79 -15.59 -7.65
C LEU A 6 -5.37 -16.22 -6.32
N GLN A 7 -5.81 -17.45 -6.05
CA GLN A 7 -5.44 -18.19 -4.83
C GLN A 7 -4.01 -18.74 -4.88
N LYS A 8 -3.50 -19.02 -6.08
CA LYS A 8 -2.16 -19.58 -6.33
C LYS A 8 -1.09 -18.53 -6.58
N ALA A 9 -1.47 -17.27 -6.80
CA ALA A 9 -0.51 -16.19 -6.89
C ALA A 9 0.34 -16.16 -5.60
N PRO A 10 1.68 -16.10 -5.66
CA PRO A 10 2.49 -15.85 -4.48
C PRO A 10 2.01 -14.54 -3.87
N LYS A 11 1.27 -14.64 -2.76
CA LYS A 11 0.71 -13.49 -2.06
C LYS A 11 1.87 -12.76 -1.42
N MET A 12 2.46 -11.83 -2.17
CA MET A 12 3.46 -10.93 -1.62
C MET A 12 2.79 -10.09 -0.53
N PHE A 13 3.38 -10.10 0.66
CA PHE A 13 2.89 -9.30 1.76
C PHE A 13 3.35 -7.86 1.56
N CYS A 14 2.41 -6.94 1.37
CA CYS A 14 2.77 -5.53 1.21
C CYS A 14 3.16 -4.97 2.58
N GLU A 15 4.45 -4.68 2.73
CA GLU A 15 5.02 -4.18 3.99
C GLU A 15 4.95 -2.64 4.07
N ASN A 16 4.94 -1.98 2.91
CA ASN A 16 4.87 -0.52 2.86
C ASN A 16 4.10 -0.03 1.63
N VAL A 17 3.27 0.99 1.87
CA VAL A 17 2.50 1.70 0.86
C VAL A 17 2.91 3.17 0.93
N MET A 18 3.45 3.69 -0.17
CA MET A 18 3.76 5.11 -0.31
C MET A 18 2.85 5.74 -1.36
N THR A 19 2.38 6.96 -1.10
CA THR A 19 1.59 7.71 -2.07
C THR A 19 2.14 9.12 -2.23
N ALA A 20 2.12 9.63 -3.45
CA ALA A 20 2.46 10.99 -3.81
C ALA A 20 1.54 11.46 -4.95
N PHE A 21 1.47 12.76 -5.20
CA PHE A 21 0.66 13.28 -6.30
C PHE A 21 1.26 14.53 -6.94
N THR A 22 0.91 14.73 -8.20
CA THR A 22 1.06 15.97 -8.97
C THR A 22 -0.34 16.43 -9.41
N PRO A 23 -0.48 17.62 -10.02
CA PRO A 23 -1.77 18.02 -10.59
C PRO A 23 -2.31 17.07 -11.67
N GLU A 24 -1.44 16.29 -12.31
CA GLU A 24 -1.79 15.45 -13.47
C GLU A 24 -2.00 13.98 -13.11
N TYR A 25 -1.30 13.47 -12.10
CA TYR A 25 -1.35 12.06 -11.72
C TYR A 25 -1.04 11.82 -10.24
N PHE A 26 -1.53 10.69 -9.75
CA PHE A 26 -1.16 10.14 -8.46
C PHE A 26 -0.15 9.01 -8.67
N VAL A 27 0.79 8.87 -7.74
CA VAL A 27 1.76 7.79 -7.71
C VAL A 27 1.53 6.97 -6.45
N MET A 28 1.49 5.65 -6.60
CA MET A 28 1.47 4.70 -5.48
C MET A 28 2.62 3.71 -5.64
N GLY A 29 3.47 3.63 -4.62
CA GLY A 29 4.49 2.60 -4.51
C GLY A 29 4.05 1.53 -3.51
N LEU A 30 4.14 0.27 -3.92
CA LEU A 30 3.90 -0.89 -3.07
C LEU A 30 5.18 -1.70 -2.99
N SER A 31 5.68 -1.95 -1.77
CA SER A 31 6.87 -2.77 -1.58
C SER A 31 6.62 -4.01 -0.72
N SER A 32 7.38 -5.07 -1.02
CA SER A 32 7.44 -6.35 -0.31
C SER A 32 8.88 -6.86 -0.39
N GLY A 33 9.57 -6.92 0.74
CA GLY A 33 11.00 -7.18 0.82
C GLY A 33 11.80 -6.20 -0.04
N ASN A 34 12.63 -6.73 -0.94
CA ASN A 34 13.45 -5.95 -1.86
C ASN A 34 12.74 -5.55 -3.17
N GLN A 35 11.45 -5.87 -3.32
CA GLN A 35 10.69 -5.53 -4.51
C GLN A 35 9.78 -4.33 -4.23
N ALA A 36 9.88 -3.30 -5.06
CA ALA A 36 8.98 -2.15 -5.03
C ALA A 36 8.42 -1.92 -6.43
N ASN A 37 7.10 -1.90 -6.55
CA ASN A 37 6.41 -1.56 -7.80
C ASN A 37 5.76 -0.20 -7.64
N ILE A 38 5.96 0.66 -8.63
CA ILE A 38 5.41 2.02 -8.67
C ILE A 38 4.39 2.10 -9.79
N TYR A 39 3.18 2.56 -9.45
CA TYR A 39 2.09 2.74 -10.39
C TYR A 39 1.65 4.20 -10.42
N SER A 40 1.39 4.71 -11.63
CA SER A 40 0.79 6.02 -11.82
C SER A 40 -0.69 5.87 -12.16
N PHE A 41 -1.52 6.68 -11.53
CA PHE A 41 -2.97 6.70 -11.71
C PHE A 41 -3.40 8.09 -12.16
N SER A 42 -4.35 8.15 -13.09
CA SER A 42 -5.08 9.41 -13.30
C SER A 42 -5.95 9.72 -12.07
N PRO A 43 -6.33 11.00 -11.85
CA PRO A 43 -7.17 11.38 -10.71
C PRO A 43 -8.48 10.59 -10.62
N ALA A 44 -9.11 10.31 -11.77
CA ALA A 44 -10.34 9.51 -11.82
C ALA A 44 -10.12 8.05 -11.37
N HIS A 45 -9.01 7.43 -11.74
CA HIS A 45 -8.69 6.07 -11.30
C HIS A 45 -8.36 6.01 -9.81
N MET A 46 -7.60 7.00 -9.30
CA MET A 46 -7.33 7.09 -7.86
C MET A 46 -8.62 7.24 -7.04
N LYS A 47 -9.56 8.08 -7.50
CA LYS A 47 -10.85 8.25 -6.82
C LYS A 47 -11.63 6.94 -6.72
N ARG A 48 -11.70 6.17 -7.81
CA ARG A 48 -12.37 4.86 -7.84
C ARG A 48 -11.66 3.84 -6.95
N LEU A 49 -10.33 3.87 -6.91
CA LEU A 49 -9.54 3.01 -6.02
C LEU A 49 -9.89 3.27 -4.56
N VAL A 50 -9.87 4.53 -4.12
CA VAL A 50 -10.23 4.91 -2.74
C VAL A 50 -11.66 4.46 -2.41
N GLN A 51 -12.63 4.70 -3.29
CA GLN A 51 -14.01 4.25 -3.09
C GLN A 51 -14.11 2.74 -2.88
N LYS A 52 -13.39 1.95 -3.69
CA LYS A 52 -13.38 0.49 -3.55
C LYS A 52 -12.72 0.06 -2.24
N LEU A 53 -11.59 0.66 -1.88
CA LEU A 53 -10.88 0.36 -0.64
C LEU A 53 -11.72 0.68 0.61
N THR A 54 -12.42 1.82 0.61
CA THR A 54 -13.34 2.16 1.71
C THR A 54 -14.48 1.16 1.84
N HIS A 55 -15.06 0.73 0.72
CA HIS A 55 -16.11 -0.28 0.72
C HIS A 55 -15.62 -1.62 1.27
N ASP A 56 -14.46 -2.08 0.81
CA ASP A 56 -13.88 -3.35 1.22
C ASP A 56 -13.47 -3.36 2.69
N LEU A 57 -12.94 -2.23 3.18
CA LEU A 57 -12.61 -2.04 4.59
C LEU A 57 -13.87 -2.15 5.45
N ALA A 58 -14.95 -1.45 5.07
CA ALA A 58 -16.21 -1.51 5.81
C ALA A 58 -16.81 -2.93 5.83
N GLU A 59 -16.74 -3.65 4.71
CA GLU A 59 -17.18 -5.06 4.66
C GLU A 59 -16.33 -5.97 5.55
N PHE A 60 -15.01 -5.73 5.60
CA PHE A 60 -14.11 -6.45 6.48
C PHE A 60 -14.43 -6.21 7.95
N GLU A 61 -14.56 -4.94 8.35
CA GLU A 61 -14.85 -4.57 9.75
C GLU A 61 -16.19 -5.12 10.23
N GLN A 62 -17.20 -5.14 9.34
CA GLN A 62 -18.50 -5.73 9.64
C GLN A 62 -18.40 -7.23 10.00
N LYS A 63 -17.46 -7.95 9.37
CA LYS A 63 -17.31 -9.41 9.54
C LYS A 63 -16.29 -9.79 10.61
N HIS A 64 -15.30 -8.95 10.86
CA HIS A 64 -14.12 -9.30 11.65
C HIS A 64 -13.89 -8.39 12.87
N GLY A 65 -14.72 -7.37 13.05
CA GLY A 65 -14.57 -6.36 14.11
C GLY A 65 -13.84 -5.11 13.62
N GLU A 66 -14.03 -4.02 14.36
CA GLU A 66 -13.49 -2.70 14.04
C GLU A 66 -11.96 -2.68 14.09
N ILE A 67 -11.34 -2.02 13.10
CA ILE A 67 -9.89 -1.83 13.07
C ILE A 67 -9.57 -0.51 13.75
N THR A 68 -8.98 -0.57 14.94
CA THR A 68 -8.48 0.63 15.62
C THR A 68 -7.09 1.01 15.08
N ALA A 69 -7.06 1.65 13.92
CA ALA A 69 -5.83 2.20 13.33
C ALA A 69 -5.95 3.71 13.17
N THR A 70 -5.01 4.46 13.76
CA THR A 70 -4.92 5.92 13.57
C THR A 70 -3.84 6.22 12.54
N TRP A 71 -4.20 7.05 11.56
CA TRP A 71 -3.19 7.61 10.65
C TRP A 71 -2.53 8.80 11.35
N ASP A 72 -1.23 8.70 11.62
CA ASP A 72 -0.42 9.80 12.12
C ASP A 72 0.68 10.10 11.08
N PRO A 73 0.76 11.34 10.56
CA PRO A 73 1.76 11.73 9.57
C PRO A 73 3.21 11.58 10.06
N ASN A 74 3.42 11.42 11.38
CA ASN A 74 4.74 11.25 11.99
C ASN A 74 5.12 9.78 12.23
N ILE A 75 4.23 8.82 11.95
CA ILE A 75 4.59 7.39 12.01
C ILE A 75 5.44 7.05 10.79
N ILE A 76 6.76 7.10 11.00
CA ILE A 76 7.75 6.62 10.04
C ILE A 76 7.61 5.10 9.93
N SER A 77 7.54 4.58 8.71
CA SER A 77 7.49 3.13 8.46
C SER A 77 8.68 2.44 9.16
N PRO A 78 8.45 1.41 10.02
CA PRO A 78 9.52 0.77 10.79
C PRO A 78 10.62 0.12 9.93
N VAL A 79 10.35 -0.09 8.63
CA VAL A 79 11.27 -0.74 7.69
C VAL A 79 12.39 0.20 7.22
N GLN A 80 12.29 1.52 7.45
CA GLN A 80 13.31 2.47 6.98
C GLN A 80 14.61 2.51 7.81
N GLN A 81 14.68 1.89 9.00
CA GLN A 81 15.84 2.03 9.89
C GLN A 81 16.93 0.94 9.77
N ILE A 82 16.83 0.00 8.84
CA ILE A 82 17.87 -1.03 8.67
C ILE A 82 18.65 -0.78 7.37
N ASN A 83 19.40 0.32 7.34
CA ASN A 83 20.65 0.43 6.58
C ASN A 83 21.47 1.56 7.21
N PRO A 84 22.32 1.28 8.21
CA PRO A 84 23.32 2.26 8.63
C PRO A 84 24.23 2.56 7.43
N PRO A 85 24.54 3.83 7.12
CA PRO A 85 25.59 4.13 6.17
C PRO A 85 26.89 3.55 6.75
N SER A 86 27.50 2.60 6.05
CA SER A 86 28.89 2.26 6.25
C SER A 86 29.71 3.51 5.95
N LYS A 87 29.98 4.29 7.00
CA LYS A 87 31.10 5.22 7.04
C LYS A 87 32.35 4.35 7.11
N ASP A 88 32.98 4.14 5.97
CA ASP A 88 34.41 3.87 5.95
C ASP A 88 35.09 4.92 5.06
N SER A 89 35.75 5.83 5.78
CA SER A 89 37.17 6.20 5.66
C SER A 89 37.72 6.50 4.26
#